data_AF-A0A533YYS6-F1
#
_entry.id   AF-A0A533YYS6-F1
#
_cell.length_a   1.000
_cell.length_b   1.000
_cell.length_c   1.000
_cell.angle_alpha   90.00
_cell.angle_beta   90.00
_cell.angle_gamma   90.00
#
_symmetry.space_group_name_H-M   'P 1'
#
loop_
_entity.id
_entity.type
_entity.pdbx_description
1 polymer ?
#
loop_
_entity_poly.entity_id
_entity_poly.type
_entity_poly.pdbx_seq_one_letter_code
_entity_poly.pdbx_strand_id
1 'polypeptide(L)'
;ETNAMIRRVGERVAAVANQPAYEWEFAVIQDDKIANAFCLPGGKVAFFTGILKHTQSEAGVATVMGHEITHAIQRHGVERISRGIIEQVAQVGVIAGAASGKVDPRVAQGVLSAYGVGVSLPFNRTQESEADFIGLQLMAKAGYDPHEAVGFWERLSGCPSKMIGKLCFRSGAGIPEFLSTHPSEETRIKNIERWIPQVMKFYTPPPGSPPPAPPAKSLS
;
A
#
# COMPACT_ATOMS: atom_id res chain seq x y z
N GLU A 1 -14.55 -2.50 -13.13
CA GLU A 1 -14.57 -3.28 -11.87
C GLU A 1 -13.42 -2.92 -10.93
N THR A 2 -12.16 -2.90 -11.40
CA THR A 2 -10.97 -2.54 -10.61
C THR A 2 -11.09 -1.20 -9.87
N ASN A 3 -11.46 -0.11 -10.55
CA ASN A 3 -11.60 1.21 -9.91
C ASN A 3 -12.65 1.21 -8.79
N ALA A 4 -13.75 0.46 -8.96
CA ALA A 4 -14.78 0.33 -7.93
C ALA A 4 -14.26 -0.46 -6.73
N MET A 5 -13.49 -1.53 -6.96
CA MET A 5 -12.85 -2.31 -5.90
C MET A 5 -11.82 -1.50 -5.11
N ILE A 6 -10.89 -0.82 -5.79
CA ILE A 6 -9.90 0.06 -5.15
C ILE A 6 -10.59 1.15 -4.32
N ARG A 7 -11.63 1.77 -4.85
CA ARG A 7 -12.40 2.79 -4.12
C ARG A 7 -13.08 2.22 -2.88
N ARG A 8 -13.81 1.09 -2.99
CA ARG A 8 -14.47 0.44 -1.84
C ARG A 8 -13.48 0.05 -0.75
N VAL A 9 -12.35 -0.55 -1.12
CA VAL A 9 -11.30 -0.94 -0.16
C VAL A 9 -10.72 0.31 0.50
N GLY A 10 -10.39 1.31 -0.31
CA GLY A 10 -9.84 2.59 0.14
C GLY A 10 -10.73 3.31 1.13
N GLU A 11 -12.01 3.48 0.80
CA GLU A 11 -13.00 4.14 1.66
C GLU A 11 -13.14 3.42 3.01
N ARG A 12 -13.17 2.08 3.03
CA ARG A 12 -13.23 1.30 4.27
C ARG A 12 -11.99 1.49 5.15
N VAL A 13 -10.79 1.47 4.56
CA VAL A 13 -9.53 1.67 5.30
C VAL A 13 -9.39 3.13 5.77
N ALA A 14 -9.74 4.10 4.93
CA ALA A 14 -9.70 5.52 5.27
C ALA A 14 -10.68 5.88 6.39
N ALA A 15 -11.88 5.29 6.40
CA ALA A 15 -12.87 5.52 7.45
C ALA A 15 -12.32 5.17 8.84
N VAL A 16 -11.58 4.07 8.96
CA VAL A 16 -10.99 3.63 10.24
C VAL A 16 -9.66 4.33 10.58
N ALA A 17 -9.04 5.01 9.62
CA ALA A 17 -7.88 5.86 9.84
C ALA A 17 -8.24 7.16 10.58
N ASN A 18 -9.53 7.55 10.58
CA ASN A 18 -10.09 8.66 11.35
C ASN A 18 -9.33 10.00 11.17
N GLN A 19 -9.08 10.38 9.92
CA GLN A 19 -8.49 11.68 9.57
C GLN A 19 -9.54 12.59 8.90
N PRO A 20 -10.34 13.34 9.67
CA PRO A 20 -11.42 14.17 9.12
C PRO A 20 -10.92 15.37 8.31
N ALA A 21 -9.65 15.77 8.48
CA ALA A 21 -9.04 16.83 7.70
C ALA A 21 -8.59 16.38 6.29
N TYR A 22 -8.67 15.07 5.98
CA TYR A 22 -8.23 14.53 4.70
C TYR A 22 -9.44 14.32 3.79
N GLU A 23 -9.30 14.75 2.54
CA GLU A 23 -10.30 14.56 1.49
C GLU A 23 -9.93 13.32 0.67
N TRP A 24 -10.40 12.17 1.12
CA TRP A 24 -10.01 10.89 0.53
C TRP A 24 -10.46 10.74 -0.93
N GLU A 25 -9.49 10.53 -1.83
CA GLU A 25 -9.72 10.22 -3.24
C GLU A 25 -8.86 9.04 -3.65
N PHE A 26 -9.44 8.13 -4.43
CA PHE A 26 -8.78 6.90 -4.87
C PHE A 26 -8.83 6.81 -6.40
N ALA A 27 -7.66 6.62 -7.01
CA ALA A 27 -7.51 6.42 -8.44
C ALA A 27 -6.69 5.18 -8.77
N VAL A 28 -6.97 4.68 -9.97
CA VAL A 28 -6.17 3.65 -10.62
C VAL A 28 -5.53 4.26 -11.86
N ILE A 29 -4.20 4.18 -11.91
CA ILE A 29 -3.38 4.56 -13.06
C ILE A 29 -3.13 3.28 -13.86
N GLN A 30 -3.49 3.32 -15.14
CA GLN A 30 -3.35 2.18 -16.05
C GLN A 30 -1.89 2.07 -16.52
N ASP A 31 -1.08 1.31 -15.80
CA ASP A 31 0.29 0.97 -16.16
C ASP A 31 0.67 -0.37 -15.53
N ASP A 32 0.60 -1.44 -16.32
CA ASP A 32 0.90 -2.81 -15.87
C ASP A 32 2.40 -3.08 -15.64
N LYS A 33 3.26 -2.17 -16.10
CA LYS A 33 4.72 -2.27 -15.94
C LYS A 33 5.15 -1.74 -14.58
N ILE A 34 4.41 -0.81 -14.00
CA ILE A 34 4.71 -0.17 -12.72
C ILE A 34 3.95 -0.89 -11.60
N ALA A 35 4.67 -1.69 -10.81
CA ALA A 35 4.14 -2.24 -9.57
C ALA A 35 4.35 -1.25 -8.43
N ASN A 36 3.45 -0.28 -8.28
CA ASN A 36 3.53 0.77 -7.25
C ASN A 36 2.14 1.26 -6.78
N ALA A 37 2.10 1.96 -5.66
CA ALA A 37 0.99 2.74 -5.14
C ALA A 37 1.54 3.85 -4.23
N PHE A 38 0.79 4.93 -4.01
CA PHE A 38 1.17 5.96 -3.05
C PHE A 38 -0.03 6.68 -2.46
N CYS A 39 0.14 7.26 -1.25
CA CYS A 39 -0.80 8.20 -0.65
C CYS A 39 -0.14 9.54 -0.32
N LEU A 40 -0.78 10.62 -0.76
CA LEU A 40 -0.37 11.99 -0.47
C LEU A 40 -1.02 12.48 0.84
N PRO A 41 -0.36 13.40 1.58
CA PRO A 41 -1.04 14.19 2.60
C PRO A 41 -2.30 14.83 2.03
N GLY A 42 -3.39 14.82 2.80
CA GLY A 42 -4.70 15.28 2.33
C GLY A 42 -5.57 14.21 1.68
N GLY A 43 -5.12 12.95 1.65
CA GLY A 43 -5.97 11.79 1.37
C GLY A 43 -6.04 11.35 -0.09
N LYS A 44 -5.10 11.79 -0.93
CA LYS A 44 -5.11 11.41 -2.35
C LYS A 44 -4.28 10.16 -2.57
N VAL A 45 -4.91 9.07 -3.02
CA VAL A 45 -4.31 7.75 -3.18
C VAL A 45 -4.31 7.32 -4.64
N ALA A 46 -3.18 6.84 -5.13
CA ALA A 46 -3.03 6.29 -6.47
C ALA A 46 -2.51 4.85 -6.45
N PHE A 47 -3.14 3.98 -7.23
CA PHE A 47 -2.69 2.60 -7.48
C PHE A 47 -2.31 2.44 -8.94
N PHE A 48 -1.14 1.88 -9.23
CA PHE A 48 -0.79 1.46 -10.59
C PHE A 48 -1.29 0.03 -10.83
N THR A 49 -1.83 -0.25 -12.02
CA THR A 49 -2.36 -1.60 -12.30
C THR A 49 -1.32 -2.71 -12.17
N GLY A 50 -0.03 -2.41 -12.39
CA GLY A 50 1.06 -3.37 -12.23
C GLY A 50 1.23 -3.96 -10.83
N ILE A 51 0.73 -3.31 -9.76
CA ILE A 51 0.80 -3.87 -8.39
C ILE A 51 -0.30 -4.92 -8.13
N LEU A 52 -1.39 -4.87 -8.88
CA LEU A 52 -2.60 -5.66 -8.61
C LEU A 52 -2.40 -7.17 -8.80
N LYS A 53 -1.46 -7.58 -9.66
CA LYS A 53 -1.07 -8.99 -9.80
C LYS A 53 -0.50 -9.60 -8.51
N HIS A 54 0.03 -8.76 -7.62
CA HIS A 54 0.55 -9.18 -6.32
C HIS A 54 -0.49 -9.11 -5.20
N THR A 55 -1.57 -8.33 -5.37
CA THR A 55 -2.61 -8.20 -4.34
C THR A 55 -3.56 -9.39 -4.33
N GLN A 56 -3.99 -9.89 -5.50
CA GLN A 56 -4.84 -11.08 -5.71
C GLN A 56 -6.22 -11.11 -5.01
N SER A 57 -6.46 -10.24 -4.03
CA SER A 57 -7.70 -10.14 -3.26
C SER A 57 -7.91 -8.71 -2.76
N GLU A 58 -9.14 -8.40 -2.30
CA GLU A 58 -9.40 -7.11 -1.63
C GLU A 58 -8.57 -6.95 -0.35
N ALA A 59 -8.27 -8.04 0.38
CA ALA A 59 -7.40 -8.01 1.55
C ALA A 59 -5.93 -7.71 1.18
N GLY A 60 -5.45 -8.21 0.03
CA GLY A 60 -4.14 -7.83 -0.48
C GLY A 60 -4.08 -6.37 -0.92
N VAL A 61 -5.17 -5.83 -1.46
CA VAL A 61 -5.30 -4.38 -1.73
C VAL A 61 -5.32 -3.59 -0.41
N ALA A 62 -6.03 -4.07 0.61
CA ALA A 62 -6.09 -3.45 1.92
C ALA A 62 -4.73 -3.42 2.62
N THR A 63 -3.85 -4.40 2.35
CA THR A 63 -2.46 -4.39 2.82
C THR A 63 -1.70 -3.17 2.28
N VAL A 64 -1.74 -2.97 0.97
CA VAL A 64 -1.11 -1.80 0.32
C VAL A 64 -1.76 -0.50 0.79
N MET A 65 -3.09 -0.47 0.82
CA MET A 65 -3.87 0.71 1.21
C MET A 65 -3.55 1.15 2.65
N GLY A 66 -3.53 0.21 3.60
CA GLY A 66 -3.21 0.49 5.00
C GLY A 66 -1.80 1.01 5.17
N HIS A 67 -0.84 0.44 4.43
CA HIS A 67 0.55 0.90 4.42
C HIS A 67 0.68 2.35 3.89
N GLU A 68 0.11 2.63 2.72
CA GLU A 68 0.15 3.96 2.11
C GLU A 68 -0.57 5.03 2.94
N ILE A 69 -1.77 4.72 3.42
CA ILE A 69 -2.53 5.61 4.31
C ILE A 69 -1.71 5.90 5.57
N THR A 70 -1.01 4.90 6.12
CA THR A 70 -0.15 5.13 7.29
C THR A 70 0.96 6.14 6.98
N HIS A 71 1.66 6.02 5.85
CA HIS A 71 2.68 7.02 5.47
C HIS A 71 2.11 8.44 5.42
N ALA A 72 0.89 8.61 4.92
CA ALA A 72 0.24 9.92 4.82
C ALA A 72 -0.20 10.47 6.19
N ILE A 73 -0.75 9.64 7.09
CA ILE A 73 -1.21 10.11 8.41
C ILE A 73 -0.06 10.31 9.39
N GLN A 74 1.00 9.50 9.29
CA GLN A 74 2.23 9.65 10.07
C GLN A 74 3.19 10.68 9.46
N ARG A 75 2.82 11.31 8.34
CA ARG A 75 3.58 12.37 7.68
C ARG A 75 4.99 11.95 7.23
N HIS A 76 5.22 10.66 6.98
CA HIS A 76 6.49 10.12 6.50
C HIS A 76 6.90 10.71 5.14
N GLY A 77 5.91 11.11 4.34
CA GLY A 77 6.14 11.73 3.03
C GLY A 77 6.38 13.24 3.06
N VAL A 78 6.23 13.93 4.20
CA VAL A 78 6.28 15.41 4.23
C VAL A 78 7.66 15.96 3.84
N GLU A 79 8.73 15.25 4.16
CA GLU A 79 10.10 15.61 3.74
C GLU A 79 10.36 15.38 2.24
N ARG A 80 9.48 14.63 1.56
CA ARG A 80 9.62 14.22 0.15
C ARG A 80 8.89 15.17 -0.80
N ILE A 81 8.00 16.00 -0.28
CA ILE A 81 7.17 16.89 -1.09
C ILE A 81 7.80 18.28 -1.10
N SER A 82 8.37 18.69 -2.24
CA SER A 82 8.72 20.09 -2.47
C SER A 82 7.47 20.98 -2.32
N ARG A 83 7.60 22.15 -1.69
CA ARG A 83 6.46 23.06 -1.43
C ARG A 83 5.62 23.38 -2.68
N GLY A 84 6.25 23.45 -3.86
CA GLY A 84 5.56 23.69 -5.14
C GLY A 84 4.67 22.54 -5.63
N ILE A 85 4.78 21.36 -5.04
CA ILE A 85 3.99 20.16 -5.37
C ILE A 85 2.71 20.10 -4.55
N ILE A 86 2.78 20.54 -3.28
CA ILE A 86 1.59 20.68 -2.43
C ILE A 86 0.57 21.58 -3.14
N GLU A 87 1.03 22.68 -3.74
CA GLU A 87 0.20 23.62 -4.50
C GLU A 87 -0.35 23.01 -5.81
N GLN A 88 0.43 22.16 -6.50
CA GLN A 88 0.02 21.50 -7.75
C GLN A 88 -0.83 20.23 -7.54
N VAL A 89 -0.79 19.60 -6.37
CA VAL A 89 -1.65 18.47 -5.99
C VAL A 89 -2.95 18.98 -5.37
N ALA A 90 -2.88 20.04 -4.54
CA ALA A 90 -4.06 20.64 -3.92
C ALA A 90 -5.01 21.30 -4.92
N GLN A 91 -4.50 21.74 -6.09
CA GLN A 91 -5.34 22.37 -7.10
C GLN A 91 -6.08 21.38 -8.01
N VAL A 92 -5.79 20.07 -7.95
CA VAL A 92 -6.07 19.25 -9.12
C VAL A 92 -6.74 17.93 -8.80
N GLY A 93 -7.99 17.81 -9.26
CA GLY A 93 -8.68 16.55 -9.55
C GLY A 93 -8.00 15.75 -10.69
N VAL A 94 -6.68 15.88 -10.85
CA VAL A 94 -5.84 15.21 -11.84
C VAL A 94 -5.79 13.72 -11.56
N ILE A 95 -5.95 13.31 -10.32
CA ILE A 95 -5.99 11.90 -9.94
C ILE A 95 -7.27 11.25 -10.50
N ALA A 96 -8.43 11.89 -10.32
CA ALA A 96 -9.68 11.49 -10.97
C ALA A 96 -9.63 11.63 -12.50
N GLY A 97 -9.02 12.70 -13.00
CA GLY A 97 -8.88 12.97 -14.43
C GLY A 97 -7.95 11.98 -15.15
N ALA A 98 -6.81 11.63 -14.56
CA ALA A 98 -5.85 10.65 -15.09
C ALA A 98 -6.42 9.23 -15.07
N ALA A 99 -7.14 8.86 -14.01
CA ALA A 99 -7.87 7.59 -13.95
C ALA A 99 -8.97 7.48 -15.03
N SER A 100 -9.50 8.62 -15.49
CA SER A 100 -10.49 8.69 -16.58
C SER A 100 -9.87 8.91 -17.97
N GLY A 101 -8.54 8.98 -18.08
CA GLY A 101 -7.84 9.29 -19.33
C GLY A 101 -8.05 10.71 -19.85
N LYS A 102 -8.61 11.60 -19.02
CA LYS A 102 -8.95 12.99 -19.36
C LYS A 102 -7.87 14.00 -19.00
N VAL A 103 -6.76 13.53 -18.42
CA VAL A 103 -5.61 14.36 -18.07
C VAL A 103 -4.50 14.11 -19.08
N ASP A 104 -3.87 15.19 -19.52
CA ASP A 104 -2.69 15.13 -20.38
C ASP A 104 -1.61 14.24 -19.73
N PRO A 105 -1.10 13.20 -20.42
CA PRO A 105 -0.05 12.32 -19.91
C PRO A 105 1.19 13.07 -19.39
N ARG A 106 1.51 14.24 -19.93
CA ARG A 106 2.62 15.08 -19.48
C ARG A 106 2.33 15.73 -18.13
N VAL A 107 1.08 16.08 -17.86
CA VAL A 107 0.63 16.59 -16.56
C VAL A 107 0.68 15.46 -15.53
N ALA A 108 0.19 14.26 -15.88
CA ALA A 108 0.31 13.09 -15.02
C ALA A 108 1.78 12.74 -14.73
N GLN A 109 2.64 12.74 -15.76
CA GLN A 109 4.08 12.51 -15.62
C GLN A 109 4.76 13.60 -14.78
N GLY A 110 4.37 14.87 -14.94
CA GLY A 110 4.87 15.98 -14.14
C GLY A 110 4.55 15.81 -12.66
N VAL A 111 3.32 15.42 -12.32
CA VAL A 111 2.91 15.13 -10.93
C VAL A 111 3.70 13.94 -10.36
N LEU A 112 3.85 12.86 -11.13
CA LEU A 112 4.62 11.68 -10.73
C LEU A 112 6.09 12.02 -10.49
N SER A 113 6.74 12.71 -11.44
CA SER A 113 8.13 13.14 -11.31
C SER A 113 8.34 14.13 -10.17
N ALA A 114 7.37 15.02 -9.93
CA ALA A 114 7.47 15.96 -8.83
C ALA A 114 7.35 15.24 -7.48
N TYR A 115 6.42 14.29 -7.34
CA TYR A 115 6.37 13.41 -6.15
C TYR A 115 7.63 12.52 -5.98
N GLY A 116 8.50 12.51 -6.99
CA GLY A 116 9.71 11.70 -7.01
C GLY A 116 9.43 10.26 -7.42
N VAL A 117 8.29 9.90 -8.00
CA VAL A 117 8.12 8.56 -8.58
C VAL A 117 9.23 8.36 -9.64
N GLY A 118 10.19 7.47 -9.35
CA GLY A 118 11.42 7.24 -10.13
C GLY A 118 12.71 7.96 -9.63
N VAL A 119 12.62 8.88 -8.66
CA VAL A 119 13.75 9.64 -8.05
C VAL A 119 13.63 9.75 -6.51
N SER A 120 12.58 9.21 -5.90
CA SER A 120 12.28 9.32 -4.47
C SER A 120 13.39 8.65 -3.67
N LEU A 121 13.89 9.36 -2.65
CA LEU A 121 14.67 8.72 -1.61
C LEU A 121 13.80 7.63 -0.96
N PRO A 122 14.32 6.41 -0.72
CA PRO A 122 13.56 5.35 -0.07
C PRO A 122 13.11 5.78 1.34
N PHE A 123 11.96 5.30 1.81
CA PHE A 123 11.58 5.48 3.22
C PHE A 123 12.61 4.84 4.14
N ASN A 124 12.82 5.44 5.31
CA ASN A 124 13.72 4.86 6.28
C ASN A 124 13.06 3.64 6.95
N ARG A 125 13.89 2.76 7.50
CA ARG A 125 13.46 1.47 8.07
C ARG A 125 12.44 1.60 9.20
N THR A 126 12.54 2.68 9.99
CA THR A 126 11.61 2.97 11.08
C THR A 126 10.24 3.36 10.53
N GLN A 127 10.20 4.23 9.53
CA GLN A 127 8.97 4.67 8.85
C GLN A 127 8.26 3.49 8.19
N GLU A 128 9.00 2.61 7.55
CA GLU A 128 8.49 1.39 6.92
C GLU A 128 7.91 0.41 7.93
N SER A 129 8.60 0.18 9.05
CA SER A 129 8.12 -0.71 10.12
C SER A 129 6.87 -0.18 10.79
N GLU A 130 6.80 1.14 10.98
CA GLU A 130 5.62 1.83 11.50
C GLU A 130 4.44 1.77 10.51
N ALA A 131 4.72 1.99 9.22
CA ALA A 131 3.76 1.84 8.13
C ALA A 131 3.15 0.44 8.06
N ASP A 132 3.98 -0.60 8.17
CA ASP A 132 3.52 -1.98 8.22
C ASP A 132 2.65 -2.25 9.47
N PHE A 133 3.11 -1.85 10.66
CA PHE A 133 2.39 -2.16 11.90
C PHE A 133 1.03 -1.45 12.01
N ILE A 134 0.98 -0.14 11.75
CA ILE A 134 -0.27 0.62 11.79
C ILE A 134 -1.14 0.25 10.59
N GLY A 135 -0.55 0.01 9.42
CA GLY A 135 -1.28 -0.42 8.23
C GLY A 135 -2.04 -1.72 8.45
N LEU A 136 -1.42 -2.70 9.13
CA LEU A 136 -2.09 -3.93 9.56
C LEU A 136 -3.27 -3.65 10.50
N GLN A 137 -3.13 -2.69 11.44
CA GLN A 137 -4.24 -2.30 12.32
C GLN A 137 -5.39 -1.66 11.54
N LEU A 138 -5.10 -0.78 10.58
CA LEU A 138 -6.12 -0.17 9.73
C LEU A 138 -6.83 -1.23 8.90
N MET A 139 -6.07 -2.15 8.29
CA MET A 139 -6.60 -3.29 7.55
C MET A 139 -7.55 -4.14 8.41
N ALA A 140 -7.14 -4.48 9.63
CA ALA A 140 -7.96 -5.25 10.57
C ALA A 140 -9.24 -4.53 10.96
N LYS A 141 -9.14 -3.26 11.36
CA LYS A 141 -10.30 -2.41 11.73
C LYS A 141 -11.27 -2.25 10.57
N ALA A 142 -10.76 -2.17 9.34
CA ALA A 142 -11.56 -2.09 8.13
C ALA A 142 -12.25 -3.42 7.77
N GLY A 143 -11.93 -4.51 8.48
CA GLY A 143 -12.53 -5.83 8.31
C GLY A 143 -11.88 -6.68 7.21
N TYR A 144 -10.59 -6.48 6.96
CA TYR A 144 -9.78 -7.34 6.09
C TYR A 144 -8.80 -8.16 6.92
N ASP A 145 -8.65 -9.46 6.59
CA ASP A 145 -7.83 -10.40 7.36
C ASP A 145 -6.33 -10.09 7.24
N PRO A 146 -5.67 -9.63 8.32
CA PRO A 146 -4.25 -9.25 8.32
C PRO A 146 -3.29 -10.38 7.92
N HIS A 147 -3.71 -11.64 7.95
CA HIS A 147 -2.88 -12.76 7.48
C HIS A 147 -2.54 -12.64 5.99
N GLU A 148 -3.41 -12.03 5.18
CA GLU A 148 -3.17 -11.84 3.74
C GLU A 148 -1.94 -10.97 3.45
N ALA A 149 -1.53 -10.11 4.40
CA ALA A 149 -0.33 -9.29 4.23
C ALA A 149 0.93 -10.14 4.04
N VAL A 150 1.03 -11.31 4.69
CA VAL A 150 2.14 -12.25 4.50
C VAL A 150 2.20 -12.71 3.04
N GLY A 151 1.07 -13.18 2.51
CA GLY A 151 0.96 -13.65 1.13
C GLY A 151 1.27 -12.55 0.11
N PHE A 152 0.80 -11.33 0.36
CA PHE A 152 1.13 -10.16 -0.47
C PHE A 152 2.65 -9.93 -0.54
N TRP A 153 3.33 -9.86 0.61
CA TRP A 153 4.76 -9.59 0.66
C TRP A 153 5.61 -10.73 0.10
N GLU A 154 5.19 -11.99 0.25
CA GLU A 154 5.83 -13.13 -0.41
C GLU A 154 5.76 -13.00 -1.94
N ARG A 155 4.57 -12.70 -2.47
CA ARG A 155 4.34 -12.53 -3.92
C ARG A 155 5.08 -11.32 -4.48
N LEU A 156 5.16 -10.23 -3.72
CA LEU A 156 5.83 -9.02 -4.16
C LEU A 156 7.36 -9.16 -4.11
N SER A 157 7.90 -9.74 -3.03
CA SER A 157 9.34 -9.93 -2.89
C SER A 157 9.89 -11.06 -3.76
N GLY A 158 9.02 -11.98 -4.22
CA GLY A 158 9.42 -13.22 -4.86
C GLY A 158 10.11 -14.20 -3.91
N CYS A 159 10.09 -13.93 -2.59
CA CYS A 159 10.65 -14.83 -1.59
C CYS A 159 9.57 -15.35 -0.64
N PRO A 160 9.30 -16.66 -0.62
CA PRO A 160 8.42 -17.28 0.38
C PRO A 160 8.95 -17.08 1.80
N SER A 161 8.06 -16.90 2.77
CA SER A 161 8.34 -16.73 4.21
C SER A 161 9.30 -17.79 4.75
N LYS A 162 9.10 -19.04 4.34
CA LYS A 162 9.91 -20.21 4.73
C LYS A 162 11.36 -20.16 4.24
N MET A 163 11.67 -19.29 3.28
CA MET A 163 13.00 -19.10 2.69
C MET A 163 13.70 -17.84 3.21
N ILE A 164 13.05 -17.03 4.06
CA ILE A 164 13.64 -15.83 4.66
C ILE A 164 14.83 -16.19 5.55
N GLY A 165 15.99 -15.59 5.27
CA GLY A 165 17.26 -15.88 5.96
C GLY A 165 17.99 -17.12 5.44
N LYS A 166 17.48 -17.73 4.37
CA LYS A 166 18.18 -18.73 3.55
C LYS A 166 18.51 -18.10 2.19
N LEU A 167 18.51 -18.90 1.12
CA LEU A 167 18.73 -18.45 -0.24
C LEU A 167 17.39 -17.97 -0.86
N CYS A 168 17.07 -16.69 -0.70
CA CYS A 168 15.98 -16.06 -1.44
C CYS A 168 16.46 -15.78 -2.87
N PHE A 169 16.15 -16.66 -3.82
CA PHE A 169 16.36 -16.35 -5.23
C PHE A 169 15.24 -15.44 -5.72
N ARG A 170 15.54 -14.14 -5.83
CA ARG A 170 14.72 -13.26 -6.67
C ARG A 170 14.86 -13.76 -8.10
N SER A 171 13.75 -14.19 -8.72
CA SER A 171 13.72 -14.44 -10.16
C SER A 171 14.29 -13.22 -10.87
N GLY A 172 15.12 -13.39 -11.92
CA GLY A 172 15.83 -12.29 -12.60
C GLY A 172 14.98 -11.18 -13.24
N ALA A 173 13.68 -11.13 -12.96
CA ALA A 173 12.87 -9.93 -13.10
C ALA A 173 13.34 -8.88 -12.09
N GLY A 174 13.55 -7.64 -12.54
CA GLY A 174 14.02 -6.54 -11.69
C GLY A 174 13.17 -6.33 -10.43
N ILE A 175 13.75 -5.63 -9.44
CA ILE A 175 13.06 -5.29 -8.19
C ILE A 175 11.79 -4.49 -8.52
N PRO A 176 10.59 -4.91 -8.07
CA PRO A 176 9.37 -4.13 -8.24
C PRO A 176 9.52 -2.70 -7.71
N GLU A 177 8.97 -1.72 -8.43
CA GLU A 177 9.10 -0.30 -8.09
C GLU A 177 8.66 0.02 -6.66
N PHE A 178 7.60 -0.61 -6.16
CA PHE A 178 7.15 -0.50 -4.77
C PHE A 178 8.27 -0.83 -3.77
N LEU A 179 9.07 -1.87 -4.04
CA LEU A 179 10.19 -2.24 -3.15
C LEU A 179 11.37 -1.28 -3.24
N SER A 180 11.48 -0.50 -4.32
CA SER A 180 12.50 0.54 -4.46
C SER A 180 12.16 1.77 -3.61
N THR A 181 10.89 2.18 -3.58
CA THR A 181 10.43 3.31 -2.74
C THR A 181 10.21 2.91 -1.28
N HIS A 182 9.80 1.66 -1.05
CA HIS A 182 9.52 1.03 0.25
C HIS A 182 10.51 -0.10 0.51
N PRO A 183 11.77 0.20 0.88
CA PRO A 183 12.78 -0.83 1.06
C PRO A 183 12.33 -1.84 2.11
N SER A 184 12.03 -3.07 1.67
CA SER A 184 11.63 -4.13 2.58
C SER A 184 12.84 -4.59 3.38
N GLU A 185 12.81 -4.39 4.69
CA GLU A 185 13.67 -5.13 5.62
C GLU A 185 13.58 -6.64 5.30
N GLU A 186 14.69 -7.38 5.36
CA GLU A 186 14.69 -8.85 5.27
C GLU A 186 13.75 -9.49 6.32
N THR A 187 13.40 -8.73 7.35
CA THR A 187 12.58 -9.13 8.48
C THR A 187 11.10 -8.72 8.36
N ARG A 188 10.66 -8.04 7.29
CA ARG A 188 9.28 -7.51 7.16
C ARG A 188 8.22 -8.58 7.42
N ILE A 189 8.26 -9.69 6.69
CA ILE A 189 7.30 -10.79 6.87
C ILE A 189 7.36 -11.35 8.30
N LYS A 190 8.56 -11.51 8.88
CA LYS A 190 8.73 -11.97 10.27
C LYS A 190 8.11 -11.01 11.28
N ASN A 191 8.22 -9.70 11.05
CA ASN A 191 7.61 -8.67 11.89
C ASN A 191 6.08 -8.73 11.78
N ILE A 192 5.56 -8.85 10.56
CA ILE A 192 4.12 -9.02 10.30
C ILE A 192 3.59 -10.25 11.04
N GLU A 193 4.22 -11.41 10.89
CA GLU A 193 3.84 -12.64 11.60
C GLU A 193 3.83 -12.44 13.13
N ARG A 194 4.82 -11.72 13.68
CA ARG A 194 4.87 -11.38 15.11
C ARG A 194 3.76 -10.44 15.55
N TRP A 195 3.32 -9.54 14.67
CA TRP A 195 2.29 -8.54 14.98
C TRP A 195 0.86 -9.07 14.79
N ILE A 196 0.65 -10.07 13.93
CA ILE A 196 -0.67 -10.65 13.64
C ILE A 196 -1.46 -10.95 14.94
N PRO A 197 -0.93 -11.65 15.96
CA PRO A 197 -1.70 -11.92 17.19
C PRO A 197 -2.19 -10.66 17.91
N GLN A 198 -1.45 -9.54 17.80
CA GLN A 198 -1.82 -8.27 18.41
C GLN A 198 -2.86 -7.55 17.55
N VAL A 199 -2.66 -7.54 16.24
CA VAL A 199 -3.51 -6.83 15.28
C VAL A 199 -4.88 -7.51 15.13
N MET A 200 -4.94 -8.84 15.24
CA MET A 200 -6.19 -9.60 15.15
C MET A 200 -7.23 -9.18 16.21
N LYS A 201 -6.80 -8.52 17.29
CA LYS A 201 -7.71 -7.93 18.30
C LYS A 201 -8.58 -6.80 17.72
N PHE A 202 -8.16 -6.18 16.63
CA PHE A 202 -8.90 -5.13 15.93
C PHE A 202 -9.72 -5.65 14.75
N TYR A 203 -9.58 -6.94 14.40
CA TYR A 203 -10.21 -7.51 13.23
C TYR A 203 -11.73 -7.58 13.40
N THR A 204 -12.45 -6.81 12.56
CA THR A 204 -13.91 -6.73 12.59
C THR A 204 -14.46 -7.19 11.23
N PRO A 205 -14.62 -8.52 11.01
CA PRO A 205 -15.05 -9.03 9.72
C PRO A 205 -16.46 -8.53 9.36
N PRO A 206 -16.74 -8.28 8.07
CA PRO A 206 -18.11 -8.07 7.61
C PRO A 206 -19.03 -9.23 8.02
N PRO A 207 -20.33 -8.95 8.26
CA PRO A 207 -21.31 -10.01 8.50
C PRO A 207 -21.27 -11.07 7.40
N GLY A 208 -21.15 -12.35 7.79
CA GLY A 208 -21.12 -13.48 6.87
C GLY A 208 -19.75 -13.79 6.24
N SER A 209 -18.68 -13.08 6.62
CA SER A 209 -17.33 -13.48 6.19
C SER A 209 -16.91 -14.83 6.79
N PRO A 210 -16.18 -15.67 6.04
CA PRO A 210 -15.60 -16.89 6.59
C PRO A 210 -14.65 -16.52 7.76
N PRO A 211 -14.48 -17.43 8.74
CA PRO A 211 -13.53 -17.21 9.82
C PRO A 211 -12.13 -16.96 9.24
N PRO A 212 -11.32 -16.10 9.88
CA PRO A 212 -9.96 -15.83 9.44
C PRO A 212 -9.17 -17.13 9.32
N ALA A 213 -8.27 -17.19 8.35
CA ALA A 213 -7.49 -18.41 8.12
C ALA A 213 -6.74 -18.78 9.42
N PRO A 214 -6.70 -20.08 9.80
CA PRO A 214 -5.92 -20.47 10.96
C PRO A 214 -4.46 -20.07 10.76
N PRO A 215 -3.75 -19.64 11.82
CA PRO A 215 -2.34 -19.30 11.71
C PRO A 215 -1.59 -20.46 11.07
N ALA A 216 -0.72 -20.17 10.10
CA ALA A 216 0.11 -21.19 9.48
C ALA A 216 0.84 -21.95 10.59
N LYS A 217 0.56 -23.26 10.73
CA LYS A 217 1.21 -24.10 11.74
C LYS A 217 2.72 -23.92 11.59
N SER A 218 3.38 -23.41 12.62
CA SER A 218 4.83 -23.51 12.72
C SER A 218 5.13 -25.01 12.75
N LEU A 219 5.65 -25.54 11.65
CA LEU A 219 6.23 -26.87 11.66
C LEU A 219 7.47 -26.74 12.56
N SER A 220 7.35 -27.26 13.78
CA SER A 220 8.43 -27.47 14.73
C SER A 220 9.54 -28.31 14.13
#